data_AF-A0A534NGU7-F1
#
_entry.id   AF-A0A534NGU7-F1
#
_cell.length_a   1.000
_cell.length_b   1.000
_cell.length_c   1.000
_cell.angle_alpha   90.00
_cell.angle_beta   90.00
_cell.angle_gamma   90.00
#
_symmetry.space_group_name_H-M   'P 1'
#
loop_
_entity.id
_entity.type
_entity.pdbx_description
1 polymer ?
#
loop_
_entity_poly.entity_id
_entity_poly.type
_entity_poly.pdbx_seq_one_letter_code
_entity_poly.pdbx_strand_id
1 'polypeptide(L)'
;MQAAKDALRHAVERGQLAFKDWINAASRVNDIGWLLANAIGGSDAEVAQLLQARDAAQAEADRLRAAYDTARREIDTLARQQSADTA
;
A
#
# COMPACT_ATOMS: atom_id res chain seq x y z
N MET A 1 -19.75 -3.27 -23.87
CA MET A 1 -20.30 -2.83 -22.56
C MET A 1 -20.05 -3.84 -21.43
N GLN A 2 -20.38 -5.14 -21.57
CA GLN A 2 -20.12 -6.14 -20.50
C GLN A 2 -18.63 -6.33 -20.21
N ALA A 3 -17.80 -6.50 -21.24
CA ALA A 3 -16.34 -6.63 -21.08
C ALA A 3 -15.68 -5.43 -20.38
N ALA A 4 -16.16 -4.20 -20.64
CA ALA A 4 -15.65 -2.99 -19.98
C ALA A 4 -16.02 -2.96 -18.49
N LYS A 5 -17.25 -3.36 -18.14
CA LYS A 5 -17.69 -3.51 -16.74
C LYS A 5 -16.88 -4.58 -16.01
N ASP A 6 -16.62 -5.71 -16.66
CA ASP A 6 -15.82 -6.80 -16.08
C ASP A 6 -14.36 -6.38 -15.88
N ALA A 7 -13.77 -5.64 -16.84
CA ALA A 7 -12.43 -5.07 -16.72
C ALA A 7 -12.33 -4.09 -15.55
N LEU A 8 -13.30 -3.17 -15.40
CA LEU A 8 -13.35 -2.24 -14.29
C LEU A 8 -13.49 -2.97 -12.95
N ARG A 9 -14.37 -3.97 -12.85
CA ARG A 9 -14.52 -4.78 -11.65
C ARG A 9 -13.21 -5.44 -11.24
N HIS A 10 -12.52 -6.09 -12.17
CA HIS A 10 -11.24 -6.75 -11.88
C HIS A 10 -10.14 -5.76 -11.50
N ALA A 11 -10.11 -4.57 -12.12
CA ALA A 11 -9.18 -3.51 -11.72
C ALA A 11 -9.46 -3.03 -10.28
N VAL A 12 -10.73 -2.88 -9.90
CA VAL A 12 -11.13 -2.52 -8.53
C VAL A 12 -10.71 -3.58 -7.52
N GLU A 13 -10.95 -4.87 -7.82
CA GLU A 13 -10.52 -5.99 -6.97
C GLU A 13 -9.00 -5.97 -6.73
N ARG A 14 -8.20 -5.77 -7.79
CA ARG A 14 -6.75 -5.62 -7.67
C ARG A 14 -6.35 -4.40 -6.85
N GLY A 15 -7.02 -3.26 -7.05
CA GLY A 15 -6.77 -2.03 -6.30
C GLY A 15 -7.07 -2.18 -4.81
N GLN A 16 -8.14 -2.90 -4.44
CA GLN A 16 -8.47 -3.21 -3.05
C GLN A 16 -7.42 -4.10 -2.38
N LEU A 17 -6.92 -5.11 -3.10
CA LEU A 17 -5.84 -5.97 -2.61
C LEU A 17 -4.55 -5.16 -2.41
N ALA A 18 -4.15 -4.36 -3.40
CA ALA A 18 -2.96 -3.50 -3.30
C ALA A 18 -3.07 -2.48 -2.16
N PHE A 19 -4.26 -1.91 -1.94
CA PHE A 19 -4.53 -1.03 -0.81
C PHE A 19 -4.34 -1.75 0.53
N LYS A 20 -4.92 -2.95 0.67
CA LYS A 20 -4.80 -3.76 1.88
C LYS A 20 -3.34 -4.09 2.19
N ASP A 21 -2.57 -4.47 1.18
CA ASP A 21 -1.15 -4.79 1.34
C ASP A 21 -0.36 -3.55 1.78
N TRP A 22 -0.60 -2.40 1.12
CA TRP A 22 0.04 -1.14 1.51
C TRP A 22 -0.29 -0.74 2.96
N ILE A 23 -1.56 -0.78 3.36
CA ILE A 23 -1.97 -0.44 4.73
C ILE A 23 -1.32 -1.38 5.75
N ASN A 24 -1.26 -2.68 5.48
CA ASN A 24 -0.59 -3.62 6.37
C ASN A 24 0.91 -3.30 6.53
N ALA A 25 1.58 -2.92 5.45
CA ALA A 25 2.99 -2.51 5.52
C ALA A 25 3.16 -1.19 6.27
N ALA A 26 2.29 -0.20 6.04
CA ALA A 26 2.31 1.07 6.75
C ALA A 26 2.07 0.89 8.26
N SER A 27 1.15 0.00 8.66
CA SER A 27 0.92 -0.35 10.06
C SER A 27 2.17 -0.95 10.71
N ARG A 28 2.90 -1.83 10.01
CA ARG A 28 4.15 -2.39 10.53
C ARG A 28 5.21 -1.31 10.80
N VAL A 29 5.32 -0.31 9.92
CA VAL A 29 6.22 0.84 10.16
C VAL A 29 5.84 1.56 11.45
N ASN A 30 4.54 1.79 11.65
CA ASN A 30 4.03 2.44 12.85
C ASN A 30 4.29 1.61 14.11
N ASP A 31 4.07 0.29 14.06
CA ASP A 31 4.32 -0.61 15.19
C ASP A 31 5.79 -0.60 15.60
N ILE A 32 6.73 -0.65 14.64
CA ILE A 32 8.17 -0.56 14.93
C ILE A 32 8.53 0.83 15.46
N GLY A 33 7.91 1.88 14.93
CA GLY A 33 8.05 3.24 15.45
C GLY A 33 7.62 3.36 16.92
N TRP A 34 6.54 2.69 17.31
CA TRP A 34 6.09 2.62 18.70
C TRP A 34 7.07 1.86 19.57
N LEU A 35 7.62 0.73 19.10
CA LEU A 35 8.67 0.00 19.84
C LEU A 35 9.92 0.86 20.07
N LEU A 36 10.38 1.59 19.04
CA LEU A 36 11.52 2.52 19.16
C LEU A 36 11.25 3.63 20.17
N ALA A 37 10.06 4.23 20.15
CA ALA A 37 9.70 5.29 21.10
C ALA A 37 9.66 4.80 22.56
N ASN A 38 9.42 3.50 22.78
CA ASN A 38 9.32 2.87 24.10
C ASN A 38 10.57 2.08 24.50
N ALA A 39 11.65 2.10 23.71
CA ALA A 39 12.89 1.36 23.97
C ALA A 39 13.75 2.01 25.09
N ILE A 40 13.13 2.40 26.20
CA ILE A 40 13.82 2.98 27.36
C ILE A 40 14.68 1.89 28.01
N GLY A 41 15.99 2.12 28.06
CA GLY A 41 16.96 1.18 28.63
C GLY A 41 17.29 -0.02 27.73
N GLY A 42 16.84 -0.02 26.47
CA GLY A 42 17.28 -0.98 25.46
C GLY A 42 18.76 -0.79 25.13
N SER A 43 19.42 -1.86 24.71
CA SER A 43 20.80 -1.78 24.24
C SER A 43 20.89 -1.08 22.88
N ASP A 44 22.05 -0.47 22.58
CA ASP A 44 22.30 0.15 21.28
C ASP A 44 22.11 -0.84 20.11
N ALA A 45 22.42 -2.12 20.34
CA ALA A 45 22.23 -3.17 19.35
C ALA A 45 20.75 -3.44 19.04
N GLU A 46 19.88 -3.46 20.06
CA GLU A 46 18.43 -3.64 19.87
C GLU A 46 17.80 -2.43 19.18
N VAL A 47 18.20 -1.21 19.58
CA VAL A 47 17.75 0.02 18.93
C VAL A 47 18.19 0.05 17.46
N ALA A 48 19.44 -0.32 17.16
CA ALA A 48 19.93 -0.40 15.78
C ALA A 48 19.16 -1.43 14.94
N GLN A 49 18.83 -2.59 15.51
CA GLN A 49 18.02 -3.60 14.82
C GLN A 49 16.60 -3.11 14.53
N LEU A 50 15.97 -2.42 15.48
CA LEU A 50 14.64 -1.84 15.29
C LEU A 50 14.66 -0.73 14.23
N LEU A 51 15.69 0.12 14.20
CA LEU A 51 15.86 1.12 13.14
C LEU A 51 16.01 0.47 11.76
N GLN A 52 16.85 -0.56 11.64
CA GLN A 52 17.01 -1.30 10.40
C GLN A 52 15.70 -1.97 9.95
N ALA A 53 14.96 -2.58 10.89
CA ALA A 53 13.67 -3.18 10.61
C ALA A 53 12.63 -2.13 10.17
N ARG A 54 12.65 -0.94 10.77
CA ARG A 54 11.79 0.19 10.38
C ARG A 54 12.09 0.66 8.98
N ASP A 55 13.36 0.82 8.62
CA ASP A 55 13.77 1.27 7.29
C ASP A 55 13.38 0.24 6.21
N ALA A 56 13.55 -1.05 6.49
CA ALA A 56 13.09 -2.11 5.61
C ALA A 56 11.57 -2.13 5.45
N ALA A 57 10.82 -1.96 6.55
CA ALA A 57 9.36 -1.87 6.51
C ALA A 57 8.88 -0.63 5.74
N GLN A 58 9.58 0.51 5.88
CA GLN A 58 9.27 1.74 5.17
C GLN A 58 9.48 1.57 3.67
N ALA A 59 10.61 0.99 3.25
CA ALA A 59 10.87 0.73 1.84
C ALA A 59 9.79 -0.18 1.21
N GLU A 60 9.33 -1.20 1.94
CA GLU A 60 8.25 -2.07 1.48
C GLU A 60 6.90 -1.33 1.42
N ALA A 61 6.59 -0.50 2.41
CA ALA A 61 5.38 0.33 2.40
C ALA A 61 5.37 1.30 1.21
N ASP A 62 6.51 1.91 0.88
CA ASP A 62 6.63 2.81 -0.28
C ASP A 62 6.47 2.06 -1.61
N ARG A 63 7.05 0.86 -1.72
CA ARG A 63 6.86 -0.01 -2.89
C ARG A 63 5.39 -0.38 -3.09
N LEU A 64 4.71 -0.78 -2.03
CA LEU A 64 3.29 -1.16 -2.06
C LEU A 64 2.38 0.05 -2.31
N ARG A 65 2.75 1.22 -1.79
CA ARG A 65 2.07 2.48 -2.12
C ARG A 65 2.13 2.79 -3.60
N ALA A 66 3.31 2.64 -4.23
CA ALA A 66 3.46 2.85 -5.66
C ALA A 66 2.62 1.86 -6.50
N ALA A 67 2.51 0.60 -6.05
CA ALA A 67 1.64 -0.39 -6.67
C ALA A 67 0.15 -0.02 -6.54
N TYR A 68 -0.28 0.41 -5.35
CA TYR A 68 -1.65 0.89 -5.11
C TYR A 68 -1.97 2.12 -5.97
N ASP A 69 -1.07 3.11 -6.03
CA ASP A 69 -1.25 4.31 -6.84
C ASP A 69 -1.37 3.97 -8.35
N THR A 70 -0.63 2.96 -8.80
CA THR A 70 -0.72 2.45 -10.18
C THR A 70 -2.09 1.81 -10.44
N ALA A 71 -2.56 0.94 -9.54
CA ALA A 71 -3.88 0.34 -9.64
C ALA A 71 -5.00 1.39 -9.59
N ARG A 72 -4.85 2.44 -8.76
CA ARG A 72 -5.81 3.55 -8.69
C ARG A 72 -5.92 4.29 -10.02
N ARG A 73 -4.79 4.61 -10.66
CA ARG A 73 -4.80 5.27 -11.99
C ARG A 73 -5.42 4.39 -13.07
N GLU A 74 -5.23 3.07 -13.00
CA GLU A 74 -5.87 2.12 -13.92
C GLU A 74 -7.39 2.14 -13.76
N ILE A 75 -7.89 2.07 -12.52
CA ILE A 75 -9.32 2.18 -12.20
C ILE A 75 -9.91 3.49 -12.71
N ASP A 76 -9.26 4.63 -12.44
CA ASP A 76 -9.73 5.94 -12.89
C ASP A 76 -9.80 6.03 -14.42
N THR A 77 -8.86 5.39 -15.12
CA THR A 77 -8.83 5.35 -16.59
C THR A 77 -9.98 4.53 -17.14
N LEU A 78 -10.20 3.32 -16.61
CA LEU A 78 -11.30 2.44 -17.03
C LEU A 78 -12.67 3.05 -16.70
N ALA A 79 -12.80 3.72 -15.55
CA ALA A 79 -14.03 4.40 -15.17
C ALA A 79 -14.39 5.52 -16.16
N ARG A 80 -13.43 6.36 -16.55
CA ARG A 80 -13.64 7.42 -17.56
C ARG A 80 -14.02 6.85 -18.93
N GLN A 81 -13.36 5.78 -19.36
CA GLN A 81 -13.69 5.11 -20.63
C GLN A 81 -15.11 4.56 -20.60
N GLN A 82 -15.50 3.90 -19.51
CA GLN A 82 -16.86 3.38 -19.38
C GLN A 82 -17.90 4.50 -19.38
N SER A 83 -17.64 5.64 -18.73
CA SER A 83 -18.55 6.79 -18.78
C SER A 83 -18.72 7.35 -20.19
N ALA A 84 -17.63 7.44 -20.97
CA ALA A 84 -17.65 7.91 -22.35
C ALA A 84 -18.40 6.95 -23.30
N ASP A 85 -18.28 5.63 -23.08
CA ASP A 85 -19.00 4.61 -23.86
C ASP A 85 -20.51 4.57 -23.56
N THR A 86 -20.95 5.19 -22.46
CA THR A 86 -22.37 5.24 -22.04
C THR A 86 -23.04 6.60 -22.28
N ALA A 87 -22.30 7.60 -22.71
CA ALA A 87 -22.78 8.94 -23.04
C ALA A 87 -23.16 9.03 -24.53
#